data_AF-A0A848ER61-F1
#
_entry.id   AF-A0A848ER61-F1
#
_cell.length_a   1.000
_cell.length_b   1.000
_cell.length_c   1.000
_cell.angle_alpha   90.00
_cell.angle_beta   90.00
_cell.angle_gamma   90.00
#
_symmetry.space_group_name_H-M   'P 1'
#
loop_
_entity.id
_entity.type
_entity.pdbx_description
1 polymer ?
#
loop_
_entity_poly.entity_id
_entity_poly.type
_entity_poly.pdbx_seq_one_letter_code
_entity_poly.pdbx_strand_id
1 'polypeptide(L)'
;MKYVVLAVLALFMCTQIGWSYQPSQEYLSVAVEPGQTVWQLASVAAGDDMDVRQVVNEILEDNGLTGTSDIRPGQILRLPIAPGRAEEVRTALAGQVVDQ
;
A
#
# COMPACT_ATOMS: atom_id res chain seq x y z
N MET A 1 -12.62 -33.07 35.68
CA MET A 1 -11.39 -32.39 35.21
C MET A 1 -11.28 -32.31 33.68
N LYS A 2 -11.57 -33.38 32.92
CA LYS A 2 -11.47 -33.40 31.44
C LYS A 2 -12.24 -32.29 30.70
N TYR A 3 -13.46 -31.99 31.12
CA TYR A 3 -14.30 -30.94 30.49
C TYR A 3 -13.87 -29.51 30.85
N VAL A 4 -13.25 -29.32 32.02
CA VAL A 4 -12.74 -28.01 32.46
C VAL A 4 -11.54 -27.62 31.59
N VAL A 5 -10.65 -28.58 31.28
CA VAL A 5 -9.51 -28.38 30.38
C VAL A 5 -9.98 -28.02 28.96
N LEU A 6 -11.03 -28.69 28.45
CA LEU A 6 -11.59 -28.38 27.13
C LEU A 6 -12.22 -26.98 27.06
N ALA A 7 -12.91 -26.54 28.11
CA ALA A 7 -13.51 -25.21 28.17
C ALA A 7 -12.45 -24.10 28.20
N VAL A 8 -11.34 -24.31 28.91
CA VAL A 8 -10.22 -23.35 28.97
C VAL A 8 -9.48 -23.25 27.63
N LEU A 9 -9.28 -24.38 26.93
CA LEU A 9 -8.67 -24.40 25.60
C LEU A 9 -9.54 -23.69 24.55
N ALA A 10 -10.86 -23.86 24.62
CA ALA A 10 -11.80 -23.18 23.72
C ALA A 10 -11.79 -21.66 23.93
N LEU A 11 -11.77 -21.20 25.19
CA LEU A 11 -11.64 -19.77 25.52
C LEU A 11 -10.32 -19.18 25.02
N PHE A 12 -9.22 -19.91 25.14
CA PHE A 12 -7.90 -19.46 24.65
C PHE A 12 -7.89 -19.29 23.12
N MET A 13 -8.49 -20.23 22.37
CA MET A 13 -8.61 -20.12 20.90
C MET A 13 -9.44 -18.91 20.44
N CYS A 14 -10.51 -18.54 21.16
CA CYS A 14 -11.31 -17.36 20.82
C CYS A 14 -10.54 -16.03 20.98
N THR A 15 -9.54 -15.97 21.87
CA THR A 15 -8.72 -14.74 22.06
C THR A 15 -7.73 -14.48 20.92
N GLN A 16 -7.37 -15.51 20.14
CA GLN A 16 -6.35 -15.41 19.09
C GLN A 16 -6.90 -14.79 17.78
N ILE A 17 -8.22 -14.69 17.64
CA ILE A 17 -8.89 -14.22 16.41
C ILE A 17 -8.67 -12.71 16.17
N GLY A 18 -8.34 -11.94 17.20
CA GLY A 18 -8.20 -10.48 17.11
C GLY A 18 -6.86 -9.97 16.56
N TRP A 19 -5.86 -10.84 16.34
CA TRP A 19 -4.47 -10.40 16.06
C TRP A 19 -4.05 -10.54 14.59
N SER A 20 -4.88 -11.11 13.74
CA SER A 20 -4.54 -11.35 12.32
C SER A 20 -5.09 -10.31 11.36
N TYR A 21 -5.32 -9.07 11.82
CA TYR A 21 -5.63 -7.97 10.91
C TYR A 21 -4.34 -7.43 10.31
N GLN A 22 -3.80 -8.14 9.32
CA GLN A 22 -2.77 -7.57 8.45
C GLN A 22 -3.53 -6.75 7.40
N PRO A 23 -3.43 -5.42 7.39
CA PRO A 23 -4.00 -4.65 6.30
C PRO A 23 -3.38 -5.14 4.99
N SER A 24 -4.21 -5.60 4.06
CA SER A 24 -3.75 -5.96 2.72
C SER A 24 -3.26 -4.69 2.03
N GLN A 25 -1.97 -4.64 1.71
CA GLN A 25 -1.39 -3.53 0.95
C GLN A 25 -2.12 -3.38 -0.38
N GLU A 26 -2.74 -2.22 -0.60
CA GLU A 26 -3.44 -1.92 -1.85
C GLU A 26 -2.46 -1.32 -2.86
N TYR A 27 -2.76 -1.51 -4.15
CA TYR A 27 -1.90 -1.02 -5.23
C TYR A 27 -2.70 -0.29 -6.29
N LEU A 28 -2.09 0.74 -6.86
CA LEU A 28 -2.67 1.52 -7.96
C LEU A 28 -1.65 1.70 -9.08
N SER A 29 -2.07 1.46 -10.32
CA SER A 29 -1.25 1.68 -11.51
C SER A 29 -1.52 3.07 -12.06
N VAL A 30 -0.49 3.90 -12.19
CA VAL A 30 -0.60 5.26 -12.70
C VAL A 30 0.43 5.55 -13.79
N ALA A 31 0.06 6.32 -14.80
CA ALA A 31 0.95 6.83 -15.81
C ALA A 31 1.63 8.12 -15.31
N VAL A 32 2.96 8.17 -15.40
CA VAL A 32 3.76 9.32 -14.99
C VAL A 32 3.49 10.51 -15.92
N GLU A 33 3.17 11.67 -15.35
CA GLU A 33 3.02 12.92 -16.09
C GLU A 33 4.37 13.59 -16.40
N PRO A 34 4.45 14.43 -17.46
CA PRO A 34 5.63 15.24 -17.73
C PRO A 34 6.03 16.13 -16.55
N GLY A 35 7.27 15.97 -16.06
CA GLY A 35 7.81 16.75 -14.94
C GLY A 35 7.44 16.22 -13.55
N GLN A 36 6.68 15.13 -13.47
CA GLN A 36 6.35 14.47 -12.22
C GLN A 36 7.55 13.69 -11.66
N THR A 37 7.59 13.55 -10.33
CA THR A 37 8.65 12.86 -9.59
C THR A 37 8.10 11.70 -8.77
N VAL A 38 8.94 10.71 -8.47
CA VAL A 38 8.58 9.61 -7.55
C VAL A 38 8.16 10.15 -6.18
N TRP A 39 8.80 11.23 -5.71
CA TRP A 39 8.45 11.87 -4.45
C TRP A 39 7.04 12.46 -4.43
N GLN A 40 6.61 13.09 -5.52
CA GLN A 40 5.24 13.60 -5.62
C GLN A 40 4.23 12.46 -5.61
N LEU A 41 4.47 11.41 -6.38
CA LEU A 41 3.62 10.22 -6.41
C LEU A 41 3.54 9.54 -5.03
N ALA A 42 4.67 9.35 -4.38
CA ALA A 42 4.75 8.78 -3.04
C ALA A 42 4.03 9.63 -2.01
N SER A 43 4.14 10.96 -2.08
CA SER A 43 3.47 11.87 -1.16
C SER A 43 1.94 11.80 -1.29
N VAL A 44 1.41 11.49 -2.46
CA VAL A 44 -0.04 11.31 -2.66
C VAL A 44 -0.47 9.93 -2.17
N ALA A 45 0.35 8.90 -2.42
CA ALA A 45 0.07 7.53 -2.03
C ALA A 45 0.20 7.26 -0.51
N ALA A 46 1.13 7.95 0.16
CA ALA A 46 1.41 7.79 1.58
C ALA A 46 0.24 8.28 2.45
N GLY A 47 -0.23 7.41 3.36
CA GLY A 47 -1.14 7.74 4.45
C GLY A 47 -0.50 8.62 5.52
N ASP A 48 -1.32 9.20 6.40
CA ASP A 48 -0.87 10.03 7.53
C ASP A 48 0.12 9.28 8.46
N ASP A 49 -0.02 7.95 8.55
CA ASP A 49 0.82 7.08 9.37
C ASP A 49 2.03 6.47 8.60
N MET A 50 2.23 6.80 7.32
CA MET A 50 3.29 6.24 6.49
C MET A 50 4.42 7.25 6.25
N ASP A 51 5.67 6.80 6.30
CA ASP A 51 6.81 7.62 5.88
C ASP A 51 6.89 7.66 4.35
N VAL A 52 6.81 8.87 3.77
CA VAL A 52 6.96 9.10 2.32
C VAL A 52 8.25 8.48 1.79
N ARG A 53 9.35 8.47 2.55
CA ARG A 53 10.61 7.85 2.14
C ARG A 53 10.48 6.34 1.97
N GLN A 54 9.73 5.70 2.86
CA GLN A 54 9.46 4.27 2.78
C GLN A 54 8.63 3.98 1.52
N VAL A 55 7.59 4.76 1.27
CA VAL A 55 6.76 4.65 0.06
C VAL A 55 7.57 4.88 -1.21
N VAL A 56 8.49 5.85 -1.23
CA VAL A 56 9.43 6.04 -2.35
C VAL A 56 10.24 4.77 -2.59
N ASN A 57 10.83 4.17 -1.54
CA ASN A 57 11.63 2.95 -1.69
C ASN A 57 10.77 1.79 -2.20
N GLU A 58 9.57 1.59 -1.66
CA GLU A 58 8.64 0.55 -2.12
C GLU A 58 8.25 0.76 -3.59
N ILE A 59 8.01 1.99 -4.04
CA ILE A 59 7.76 2.29 -5.45
C ILE A 59 8.97 1.92 -6.31
N LEU A 60 10.19 2.22 -5.86
CA LEU A 60 11.40 1.87 -6.62
C LEU A 60 11.56 0.35 -6.73
N GLU A 61 11.39 -0.37 -5.62
CA GLU A 61 11.52 -1.82 -5.55
C GLU A 61 10.46 -2.52 -6.41
N ASP A 62 9.18 -2.17 -6.24
CA ASP A 62 8.06 -2.81 -6.94
C ASP A 62 8.06 -2.54 -8.45
N ASN A 63 8.74 -1.48 -8.90
CA ASN A 63 8.85 -1.12 -10.32
C ASN A 63 10.24 -1.40 -10.91
N GLY A 64 11.17 -2.00 -10.14
CA GLY A 64 12.52 -2.32 -10.59
C GLY A 64 13.36 -1.10 -10.97
N LEU A 65 13.14 0.04 -10.31
CA LEU A 65 13.86 1.29 -10.56
C LEU A 65 15.10 1.35 -9.66
N THR A 66 16.22 1.85 -10.19
CA THR A 66 17.47 1.96 -9.43
C THR A 66 17.62 3.30 -8.70
N GLY A 67 16.80 4.28 -9.08
CA GLY A 67 16.73 5.58 -8.42
C GLY A 67 15.49 6.39 -8.82
N THR A 68 15.24 7.46 -8.08
CA THR A 68 14.05 8.32 -8.26
C THR A 68 14.02 9.11 -9.57
N SER A 69 15.14 9.15 -10.30
CA SER A 69 15.29 9.84 -11.58
C SER A 69 15.11 8.92 -12.79
N ASP A 70 14.88 7.62 -12.57
CA ASP A 70 14.79 6.63 -13.65
C ASP A 70 13.40 6.60 -14.34
N ILE A 71 12.47 7.41 -13.83
CA ILE A 71 11.10 7.48 -14.36
C ILE A 71 11.00 8.34 -15.61
N ARG A 72 10.07 8.01 -16.50
CA ARG A 72 9.82 8.74 -17.74
C ARG A 72 8.35 9.10 -17.91
N PRO A 73 8.01 10.23 -18.54
CA PRO A 73 6.62 10.55 -18.86
C PRO A 73 5.96 9.44 -19.69
N GLY A 74 4.74 9.06 -19.31
CA GLY A 74 3.97 7.95 -19.89
C GLY A 74 4.34 6.56 -19.36
N GLN A 75 5.37 6.44 -18.51
CA GLN A 75 5.67 5.18 -17.84
C GLN A 75 4.57 4.83 -16.84
N ILE A 76 4.13 3.58 -16.84
CA ILE A 76 3.18 3.07 -15.84
C ILE A 76 3.97 2.63 -14.62
N LEU A 77 3.62 3.18 -13.45
CA LEU A 77 4.18 2.82 -12.16
C LEU A 77 3.10 2.22 -11.27
N ARG A 78 3.48 1.18 -10.54
CA ARG A 78 2.68 0.56 -9.49
C ARG A 78 2.98 1.23 -8.16
N LEU A 79 1.98 1.89 -7.58
CA LEU A 79 2.09 2.61 -6.32
C LEU A 79 1.50 1.77 -5.18
N PRO A 80 2.24 1.58 -4.07
CA PRO A 80 1.69 1.05 -2.83
C PRO A 80 0.84 2.14 -2.17
N ILE A 81 -0.43 1.84 -1.90
CA ILE A 81 -1.38 2.78 -1.30
C ILE A 81 -1.71 2.36 0.13
N ALA A 82 -1.81 3.35 1.01
CA ALA A 82 -2.28 3.11 2.36
C ALA A 82 -3.67 2.43 2.35
N PRO A 83 -3.89 1.43 3.22
CA PRO A 83 -5.15 0.69 3.29
C PRO A 83 -6.35 1.64 3.47
N GLY A 84 -7.39 1.47 2.66
CA GLY A 84 -8.59 2.31 2.74
C GLY A 84 -8.47 3.72 2.14
N ARG A 85 -7.32 4.10 1.56
CA ARG A 85 -7.13 5.37 0.83
C ARG A 85 -7.13 5.23 -0.68
N ALA A 86 -7.29 4.03 -1.22
CA ALA A 86 -7.21 3.80 -2.65
C ALA A 86 -8.18 4.67 -3.47
N GLU A 87 -9.42 4.87 -3.01
CA GLU A 87 -10.38 5.75 -3.68
C GLU A 87 -9.98 7.23 -3.70
N GLU A 88 -9.40 7.70 -2.59
CA GLU A 88 -8.92 9.08 -2.49
C GLU A 88 -7.76 9.32 -3.45
N VAL A 89 -6.79 8.40 -3.46
CA VAL A 89 -5.63 8.47 -4.36
C VAL A 89 -6.05 8.30 -5.82
N ARG A 90 -6.99 7.39 -6.12
CA ARG A 90 -7.61 7.24 -7.44
C ARG A 90 -8.23 8.55 -7.92
N THR A 91 -8.93 9.25 -7.04
CA THR A 91 -9.56 10.54 -7.36
C THR A 91 -8.51 11.63 -7.58
N ALA A 92 -7.49 11.70 -6.71
CA ALA A 92 -6.41 12.66 -6.82
C ALA A 92 -5.57 12.47 -8.09
N LEU A 93 -5.43 11.23 -8.55
CA LEU A 93 -4.66 10.84 -9.74
C LEU A 93 -5.56 10.41 -10.90
N ALA A 94 -6.83 10.82 -10.93
CA ALA A 94 -7.83 10.28 -11.87
C ALA A 94 -7.43 10.40 -13.36
N GLY A 95 -6.67 11.43 -13.73
CA GLY A 95 -6.14 11.59 -15.09
C GLY A 95 -4.94 10.70 -15.44
N GLN A 96 -4.37 10.03 -14.45
CA GLN A 96 -3.17 9.19 -14.53
C GLN A 96 -3.46 7.71 -14.27
N VAL A 97 -4.57 7.38 -13.59
CA VAL A 97 -4.91 5.99 -13.29
C VAL A 97 -5.10 5.20 -14.58
N VAL A 98 -4.41 4.07 -14.66
CA VAL A 98 -4.57 3.09 -15.74
C VAL A 98 -5.28 1.88 -15.15
N ASP A 99 -6.56 1.68 -15.51
CA ASP A 99 -7.25 0.43 -15.23
C ASP A 99 -6.51 -0.70 -15.95
N GLN A 100 -6.07 -1.70 -15.17
CA GLN A 100 -5.40 -2.90 -15.66
C GLN A 100 -6.42 -3.93 -16.11
#